data_AF-A0A525J4H2-F1
#
_entry.id   AF-A0A525J4H2-F1
#
_cell.length_a   1.000
_cell.length_b   1.000
_cell.length_c   1.000
_cell.angle_alpha   90.00
_cell.angle_beta   90.00
_cell.angle_gamma   90.00
#
_symmetry.space_group_name_H-M   'P 1'
#
loop_
_entity.id
_entity.type
_entity.pdbx_description
1 polymer ?
#
loop_
_entity_poly.entity_id
_entity_poly.type
_entity_poly.pdbx_seq_one_letter_code
_entity_poly.pdbx_strand_id
1 'polypeptide(L)'
;MMTRRETNAGILACAALAAASVSAVAQGPRDLPPPRSEGGQSLTAALKLRRSIREYSDRPLPAQVLSDLLWAAFGVNRPSGDRTAPYWRHVMVIDIYLT
;
A
#
# COMPACT_ATOMS: atom_id res chain seq x y z
N MET A 1 2.62 35.17 -41.00
CA MET A 1 1.26 34.61 -41.03
C MET A 1 1.39 33.11 -41.03
N MET A 2 0.85 32.41 -40.03
CA MET A 2 0.86 30.94 -40.00
C MET A 2 -0.09 30.40 -41.07
N THR A 3 0.33 29.36 -41.77
CA THR A 3 -0.51 28.71 -42.79
C THR A 3 -1.52 27.77 -42.12
N ARG A 4 -2.69 27.55 -42.75
CA ARG A 4 -3.70 26.58 -42.23
C ARG A 4 -3.11 25.20 -41.93
N ARG A 5 -2.07 24.79 -42.67
CA ARG A 5 -1.36 23.52 -42.43
C ARG A 5 -0.59 23.51 -41.12
N GLU A 6 0.07 24.62 -40.78
CA GLU A 6 0.81 24.77 -39.52
C GLU A 6 -0.14 24.81 -38.31
N THR A 7 -1.27 25.50 -38.44
CA THR A 7 -2.30 25.52 -37.38
C THR A 7 -2.90 24.14 -37.15
N ASN A 8 -3.21 23.40 -38.22
CA ASN A 8 -3.75 22.04 -38.10
C ASN A 8 -2.72 21.06 -37.53
N ALA A 9 -1.45 21.19 -37.92
CA ALA A 9 -0.37 20.38 -37.37
C ALA A 9 -0.16 20.64 -35.86
N GLY A 10 -0.24 21.90 -35.43
CA GLY A 10 -0.17 22.27 -34.01
C GLY A 10 -1.33 21.70 -33.19
N ILE A 11 -2.55 21.77 -33.70
CA ILE A 11 -3.74 21.20 -33.04
C ILE A 11 -3.61 19.67 -32.91
N LEU A 12 -3.16 18.99 -33.96
CA LEU A 12 -2.92 17.54 -33.94
C LEU A 12 -1.81 17.16 -32.94
N ALA A 13 -0.73 17.93 -32.86
CA ALA A 13 0.37 17.68 -31.92
C ALA A 13 -0.05 17.88 -30.46
N CYS A 14 -0.85 18.91 -30.17
CA CYS A 14 -1.41 19.13 -28.83
C CYS A 14 -2.40 18.02 -28.42
N ALA A 15 -3.24 17.54 -29.35
CA ALA A 15 -4.14 16.42 -29.09
C ALA A 15 -3.40 15.11 -28.82
N ALA A 16 -2.28 14.86 -29.53
CA ALA A 16 -1.43 13.68 -29.30
C ALA A 16 -0.74 13.72 -27.92
N LEU A 17 -0.32 14.91 -27.45
CA LEU A 17 0.28 15.05 -26.12
C LEU A 17 -0.74 14.88 -24.98
N ALA A 18 -1.98 15.33 -25.17
CA ALA A 18 -3.06 15.16 -24.20
C ALA A 18 -3.61 13.72 -24.14
N ALA A 19 -3.40 12.94 -25.20
CA ALA A 19 -3.80 11.53 -25.30
C ALA A 19 -2.71 10.55 -24.81
N ALA A 20 -1.58 11.03 -24.30
CA ALA A 20 -0.60 10.18 -23.62
C ALA A 20 -1.25 9.63 -22.35
N SER A 21 -1.82 8.44 -22.45
CA SER A 21 -2.38 7.68 -21.34
C SER A 21 -1.35 7.59 -20.23
N VAL A 22 -1.69 8.08 -19.03
CA VAL A 22 -1.05 7.62 -17.80
C VAL A 22 -1.34 6.12 -17.75
N SER A 23 -0.39 5.31 -18.16
CA SER A 23 -0.47 3.87 -17.99
C SER A 23 -0.55 3.62 -16.48
N ALA A 24 -1.74 3.29 -16.00
CA ALA A 24 -1.89 2.70 -14.68
C ALA A 24 -1.07 1.40 -14.71
N VAL A 25 0.12 1.42 -14.11
CA VAL A 25 0.86 0.19 -13.86
C VAL A 25 -0.05 -0.66 -13.00
N ALA A 26 -0.58 -1.74 -13.59
CA ALA A 26 -1.21 -2.80 -12.84
C ALA A 26 -0.19 -3.26 -11.79
N GLN A 27 -0.47 -2.96 -10.53
CA GLN A 27 0.41 -3.35 -9.43
C GLN A 27 0.33 -4.88 -9.34
N GLY A 28 1.32 -5.57 -9.91
CA GLY A 28 1.49 -7.00 -9.70
C GLY A 28 1.71 -7.31 -8.22
N PRO A 29 1.64 -8.59 -7.81
CA PRO A 29 1.93 -8.99 -6.44
C PRO A 29 3.26 -8.41 -5.98
N ARG A 30 3.25 -7.69 -4.85
CA ARG A 30 4.45 -7.14 -4.25
C ARG A 30 4.98 -8.11 -3.22
N ASP A 31 6.16 -8.65 -3.47
CA ASP A 31 6.83 -9.50 -2.50
C ASP A 31 7.26 -8.68 -1.29
N LEU A 32 6.91 -9.19 -0.11
CA LEU A 32 7.33 -8.65 1.18
C LEU A 32 8.26 -9.66 1.86
N PRO A 33 9.26 -9.20 2.61
CA PRO A 33 10.07 -10.10 3.42
C PRO A 33 9.19 -10.81 4.45
N PRO A 34 9.59 -12.00 4.94
CA PRO A 34 8.84 -12.66 6.01
C PRO A 34 8.74 -11.76 7.25
N PRO A 35 7.60 -11.74 7.95
CA PRO A 35 7.44 -10.96 9.16
C PRO A 35 8.32 -11.52 10.27
N ARG A 36 8.86 -10.65 11.11
CA ARG A 36 9.65 -11.06 12.27
C ARG A 36 8.73 -11.47 13.41
N SER A 37 8.90 -12.69 13.91
CA SER A 37 8.15 -13.24 15.05
C SER A 37 8.80 -12.96 16.41
N GLU A 38 10.02 -12.43 16.42
CA GLU A 38 10.83 -12.25 17.61
C GLU A 38 11.35 -10.81 17.72
N GLY A 39 11.56 -10.37 18.97
CA GLY A 39 11.96 -9.01 19.28
C GLY A 39 10.78 -8.03 19.37
N GLY A 40 11.08 -6.79 19.75
CA GLY A 40 10.07 -5.74 19.95
C GLY A 40 9.82 -5.39 21.42
N GLN A 41 8.87 -4.48 21.62
CA GLN A 41 8.49 -4.03 22.96
C GLN A 41 7.56 -5.05 23.64
N SER A 42 7.58 -5.10 24.97
CA SER A 42 6.56 -5.86 25.70
C SER A 42 5.17 -5.31 25.42
N LEU A 43 4.14 -6.16 25.49
CA LEU A 43 2.74 -5.75 25.33
C LEU A 43 2.39 -4.56 26.25
N THR A 44 2.84 -4.63 27.51
CA THR A 44 2.61 -3.56 28.49
C THR A 44 3.27 -2.23 28.10
N ALA A 45 4.47 -2.27 27.53
CA ALA A 45 5.14 -1.05 27.05
C ALA A 45 4.43 -0.46 25.84
N ALA A 46 4.02 -1.30 24.89
CA ALA A 46 3.26 -0.88 23.70
C ALA A 46 1.92 -0.23 24.09
N LEU A 47 1.19 -0.82 25.04
CA LEU A 47 -0.09 -0.28 25.52
C LEU A 47 0.08 1.06 26.24
N LYS A 48 1.16 1.23 27.02
CA LYS A 48 1.48 2.52 27.67
C LYS A 48 1.81 3.62 26.67
N LEU A 49 2.48 3.30 25.57
CA LEU A 49 2.87 4.25 24.53
C LEU A 49 1.76 4.53 23.50
N ARG A 50 0.72 3.69 23.44
CA ARG A 50 -0.34 3.75 22.42
C ARG A 50 -1.07 5.10 22.46
N ARG A 51 -0.93 5.86 21.37
CA ARG A 51 -1.60 7.14 21.12
C ARG A 51 -1.87 7.29 19.62
N SER A 52 -2.88 8.08 19.26
CA SER A 52 -3.12 8.45 17.86
C SER A 52 -2.16 9.58 17.46
N ILE A 53 -1.45 9.40 16.35
CA ILE A 53 -0.58 10.39 15.72
C ILE A 53 -1.26 10.80 14.41
N ARG A 54 -1.24 12.08 14.05
CA ARG A 54 -1.87 12.62 12.82
C ARG A 54 -0.94 13.43 11.93
N GLU A 55 0.32 13.54 12.32
CA GLU A 55 1.40 14.19 11.58
C GLU A 55 2.49 13.15 11.32
N TYR A 56 2.93 13.04 10.06
CA TYR A 56 3.85 11.99 9.61
C TYR A 56 4.98 12.58 8.78
N SER A 57 6.14 11.94 8.80
CA SER A 57 7.22 12.26 7.85
C SER A 57 6.87 11.77 6.44
N ASP A 58 7.48 12.39 5.43
CA ASP A 58 7.49 11.96 4.03
C ASP A 58 8.36 10.70 3.76
N ARG A 59 9.14 10.26 4.75
CA ARG A 59 9.98 9.07 4.64
C ARG A 59 9.15 7.82 4.30
N PRO A 60 9.52 7.06 3.25
CA PRO A 60 8.84 5.82 2.91
C PRO A 60 9.02 4.76 4.01
N LEU A 61 8.00 3.94 4.21
CA LEU A 61 8.05 2.84 5.16
C LEU A 61 8.99 1.73 4.65
N PRO A 62 9.96 1.25 5.44
CA PRO A 62 10.80 0.11 5.04
C PRO A 62 9.95 -1.13 4.80
N ALA A 63 10.30 -1.93 3.79
CA ALA A 63 9.54 -3.14 3.42
C ALA A 63 9.36 -4.13 4.59
N GLN A 64 10.38 -4.27 5.45
CA GLN A 64 10.27 -5.09 6.66
C GLN A 64 9.22 -4.56 7.64
N VAL A 65 9.19 -3.25 7.87
CA VAL A 65 8.22 -2.64 8.79
C VAL A 65 6.80 -2.78 8.24
N LEU A 66 6.63 -2.63 6.93
CA LEU A 66 5.34 -2.87 6.27
C LEU A 66 4.89 -4.32 6.43
N SER A 67 5.79 -5.29 6.20
CA SER A 67 5.48 -6.71 6.37
C SER A 67 5.07 -7.05 7.82
N ASP A 68 5.88 -6.59 8.79
CA ASP A 68 5.61 -6.81 10.21
C ASP A 68 4.26 -6.17 10.62
N LEU A 69 3.93 -4.99 10.11
CA LEU A 69 2.67 -4.29 10.38
C LEU A 69 1.46 -5.03 9.81
N LEU A 70 1.51 -5.45 8.54
CA LEU A 70 0.43 -6.18 7.90
C LEU A 70 0.21 -7.55 8.58
N TRP A 71 1.29 -8.22 8.96
CA TRP A 71 1.20 -9.46 9.73
C TRP A 71 0.58 -9.24 11.11
N ALA A 72 1.01 -8.21 11.84
CA ALA A 72 0.43 -7.88 13.14
C ALA A 72 -1.08 -7.59 13.03
N ALA A 73 -1.50 -6.89 11.98
CA ALA A 73 -2.90 -6.51 11.77
C ALA A 73 -3.81 -7.70 11.42
N PHE A 74 -3.44 -8.57 10.48
CA PHE A 74 -4.26 -9.72 10.08
C PHE A 74 -3.48 -10.86 9.38
N GLY A 75 -2.24 -11.09 9.78
CA GLY A 75 -1.35 -12.11 9.23
C GLY A 75 -1.70 -13.54 9.66
N VAL A 76 -1.22 -14.53 8.91
CA VAL A 76 -1.36 -15.95 9.28
C VAL A 76 -0.38 -16.30 10.40
N ASN A 77 -0.87 -16.88 11.50
CA ASN A 77 -0.03 -17.19 12.69
C ASN A 77 -0.01 -18.68 13.09
N ARG A 78 -0.75 -19.55 12.39
CA ARG A 78 -0.78 -20.99 12.67
C ARG A 78 -0.98 -21.82 11.40
N PRO A 79 -0.55 -23.10 11.36
CA PRO A 79 -0.65 -23.95 10.16
C PRO A 79 -2.07 -24.13 9.61
N SER A 80 -3.10 -23.93 10.43
CA SER A 80 -4.50 -23.96 9.99
C SER A 80 -4.91 -22.75 9.13
N GLY A 81 -4.01 -21.79 8.88
CA GLY A 81 -4.26 -20.63 8.01
C GLY A 81 -4.96 -19.46 8.71
N ASP A 82 -5.12 -19.55 10.02
CA ASP A 82 -5.82 -18.55 10.79
C ASP A 82 -4.97 -17.34 11.17
N ARG A 83 -5.66 -16.29 11.66
CA ARG A 83 -5.16 -14.93 11.70
C ARG A 83 -4.74 -14.46 13.10
N THR A 84 -3.92 -13.42 13.13
CA THR A 84 -3.52 -12.70 14.35
C THR A 84 -4.71 -12.00 15.05
N ALA A 85 -5.71 -11.52 14.29
CA ALA A 85 -6.94 -10.98 14.85
C ALA A 85 -8.09 -12.01 14.82
N PRO A 86 -8.95 -12.06 15.86
CA PRO A 86 -10.08 -12.98 15.90
C PRO A 86 -11.16 -12.58 14.89
N TYR A 87 -11.94 -13.57 14.43
CA TYR A 87 -13.03 -13.40 13.48
C TYR A 87 -14.14 -14.42 13.75
N TRP A 88 -15.37 -14.08 13.36
CA TRP A 88 -16.55 -14.86 13.74
C TRP A 88 -16.64 -16.17 12.96
N ARG A 89 -16.67 -17.32 13.67
CA ARG A 89 -16.96 -18.66 13.09
C ARG A 89 -16.20 -18.99 11.80
N HIS A 90 -14.92 -18.63 11.72
CA HIS A 90 -14.11 -18.80 10.51
C HIS A 90 -14.61 -18.02 9.26
N VAL A 91 -15.53 -17.07 9.42
CA VAL A 91 -15.98 -16.16 8.36
C VAL A 91 -15.03 -14.97 8.31
N MET A 92 -14.10 -15.00 7.35
CA MET A 92 -13.12 -13.93 7.14
C MET A 92 -13.80 -12.71 6.51
N VAL A 93 -14.10 -11.70 7.33
CA VAL A 93 -14.79 -10.46 6.91
C VAL A 93 -13.87 -9.24 6.82
N ILE A 94 -12.57 -9.42 7.10
CA ILE A 94 -11.61 -8.32 7.17
C ILE A 94 -10.61 -8.48 6.02
N ASP A 95 -10.56 -7.45 5.17
CA ASP A 95 -9.52 -7.26 4.17
C ASP A 95 -8.74 -5.97 4.48
N ILE A 96 -7.43 -6.01 4.27
CA ILE A 96 -6.55 -4.85 4.45
C ILE A 96 -6.14 -4.33 3.08
N TYR A 97 -6.48 -3.08 2.81
CA TYR A 97 -6.08 -2.36 1.61
C TYR A 97 -5.00 -1.33 1.97
N LEU A 98 -3.98 -1.24 1.12
CA LEU A 98 -2.91 -0.24 1.21
C LEU A 98 -3.01 0.67 -0.02
N THR A 99 -3.07 1.98 0.22
CA THR A 99 -3.20 3.04 -0.81
C THR A 99 -1.97 3.91 -0.86
#